data_AF-A0A9D8WN78-F1
#
_entry.id   AF-A0A9D8WN78-F1
#
_cell.length_a   1.000
_cell.length_b   1.000
_cell.length_c   1.000
_cell.angle_alpha   90.00
_cell.angle_beta   90.00
_cell.angle_gamma   90.00
#
_symmetry.space_group_name_H-M   'P 1'
#
loop_
_entity.id
_entity.type
_entity.pdbx_description
1 polymer ?
#
loop_
_entity_poly.entity_id
_entity_poly.type
_entity_poly.pdbx_seq_one_letter_code
_entity_poly.pdbx_strand_id
1 'polypeptide(L)'
;MYRKYIFPFVALVLMIASCSEPKQSPSVVQEDLNAKQLLQGIWYDELEDNIVFSVKGDTVFYPDSTSKPVYFRVVNDSLCLMGGVTTKYPIQKLTEHLFVFKNQNGDEVKLTKDEDKDDDIEEETIENKETVAINQRRVIKNDTVVMLGNVRNHIYIQVNPTTYKVLKSSYNSEGVRVDNIYYDNTVSICIVKNSVKTFIHDFYKKEFANSVPSEIIGQSILNDIIYDCHDGEGFHFYAQVGIPDSSSSYAAEIIVTDDNKYTITKIDE
;
A
#
# COMPACT_ATOMS: atom_id res chain seq x y z
N MET A 1 -69.82 -11.95 -61.33
CA MET A 1 -69.76 -11.81 -59.87
C MET A 1 -68.39 -11.24 -59.51
N TYR A 2 -68.23 -9.91 -59.52
CA TYR A 2 -67.05 -9.25 -58.92
C TYR A 2 -67.46 -7.87 -58.42
N ARG A 3 -66.92 -7.56 -57.25
CA ARG A 3 -67.44 -6.67 -56.20
C ARG A 3 -66.73 -5.30 -56.27
N LYS A 4 -67.46 -4.26 -55.84
CA LYS A 4 -67.07 -2.85 -55.63
C LYS A 4 -65.71 -2.69 -54.93
N TYR A 5 -65.04 -1.52 -55.09
CA TYR A 5 -64.54 -0.56 -54.06
C TYR A 5 -63.68 0.53 -54.78
N ILE A 6 -64.15 1.78 -54.93
CA ILE A 6 -63.88 3.00 -54.11
C ILE A 6 -62.39 3.46 -54.12
N PHE A 7 -62.11 4.54 -54.87
CA PHE A 7 -60.98 5.50 -54.75
C PHE A 7 -61.28 6.50 -53.59
N PRO A 8 -60.38 7.40 -53.12
CA PRO A 8 -58.90 7.43 -53.00
C PRO A 8 -58.44 7.85 -51.57
N PHE A 9 -57.13 7.87 -51.26
CA PHE A 9 -56.46 9.01 -50.60
C PHE A 9 -54.94 8.80 -50.58
N VAL A 10 -54.22 9.73 -51.20
CA VAL A 10 -52.76 9.82 -51.18
C VAL A 10 -52.35 10.55 -49.90
N ALA A 11 -51.50 9.92 -49.09
CA ALA A 11 -50.74 10.59 -48.03
C ALA A 11 -49.31 10.02 -48.04
N LEU A 12 -48.40 10.73 -48.71
CA LEU A 12 -46.97 10.45 -48.73
C LEU A 12 -46.36 11.07 -47.46
N VAL A 13 -46.06 10.24 -46.47
CA VAL A 13 -45.30 10.64 -45.27
C VAL A 13 -43.82 10.33 -45.52
N LEU A 14 -43.01 11.38 -45.67
CA LEU A 14 -41.55 11.29 -45.73
C LEU A 14 -41.01 11.05 -44.32
N MET A 15 -40.63 9.80 -44.01
CA MET A 15 -39.83 9.46 -42.83
C MET A 15 -38.36 9.78 -43.12
N ILE A 16 -37.87 10.89 -42.57
CA ILE A 16 -36.44 11.16 -42.45
C ILE A 16 -35.89 10.28 -41.33
N ALA A 17 -35.35 9.11 -41.70
CA ALA A 17 -34.55 8.29 -40.81
C ALA A 17 -33.16 8.95 -40.65
N SER A 18 -32.98 9.67 -39.54
CA SER A 18 -31.67 10.09 -39.05
C SER A 18 -30.86 8.83 -38.68
N CYS A 19 -29.86 8.48 -39.50
CA CYS A 19 -28.84 7.50 -39.12
C CYS A 19 -27.99 8.10 -38.00
N SER A 20 -28.41 7.88 -36.76
CA SER A 20 -27.54 7.99 -35.61
C SER A 20 -26.62 6.77 -35.64
N GLU A 21 -25.34 6.96 -35.92
CA GLU A 21 -24.34 5.92 -35.69
C GLU A 21 -24.43 5.47 -34.22
N PRO A 22 -24.58 4.17 -33.92
CA PRO A 22 -24.49 3.71 -32.56
C PRO A 22 -23.06 3.97 -32.08
N LYS A 23 -22.91 4.94 -31.18
CA LYS A 23 -21.70 5.09 -30.36
C LYS A 23 -21.40 3.72 -29.76
N GLN A 24 -20.29 3.11 -30.16
CA GLN A 24 -19.77 1.92 -29.51
C GLN A 24 -19.71 2.21 -28.01
N SER A 25 -20.58 1.54 -27.26
CA SER A 25 -20.43 1.43 -25.81
C SER A 25 -19.03 0.89 -25.55
N PRO A 26 -18.26 1.46 -24.60
CA PRO A 26 -16.95 0.91 -24.24
C PRO A 26 -17.16 -0.57 -23.94
N SER A 27 -16.45 -1.43 -24.68
CA SER A 27 -16.50 -2.87 -24.49
C SER A 27 -16.24 -3.15 -23.02
N VAL A 28 -17.22 -3.71 -22.31
CA VAL A 28 -17.02 -4.20 -20.94
C VAL A 28 -15.92 -5.23 -21.05
N VAL A 29 -14.73 -4.90 -20.54
CA VAL A 29 -13.59 -5.79 -20.61
C VAL A 29 -13.90 -6.99 -19.73
N GLN A 30 -14.19 -8.12 -20.37
CA GLN A 30 -14.63 -9.35 -19.71
C GLN A 30 -13.42 -10.09 -19.11
N GLU A 31 -13.59 -10.62 -17.91
CA GLU A 31 -12.61 -11.47 -17.24
C GLU A 31 -12.46 -12.81 -17.95
N ASP A 32 -11.23 -13.30 -18.07
CA ASP A 32 -10.94 -14.64 -18.56
C ASP A 32 -11.07 -15.67 -17.43
N LEU A 33 -12.26 -16.28 -17.36
CA LEU A 33 -12.57 -17.29 -16.35
C LEU A 33 -11.83 -18.62 -16.58
N ASN A 34 -11.42 -18.93 -17.82
CA ASN A 34 -10.65 -20.14 -18.10
C ASN A 34 -9.23 -19.98 -17.57
N ALA A 35 -8.59 -18.85 -17.84
CA ALA A 35 -7.29 -18.52 -17.26
C ALA A 35 -7.35 -18.47 -15.73
N LYS A 36 -8.42 -17.92 -15.16
CA LYS A 36 -8.64 -17.92 -13.70
C LYS A 36 -8.70 -19.33 -13.12
N GLN A 37 -9.39 -20.25 -13.81
CA GLN A 37 -9.47 -21.64 -13.39
C GLN A 37 -8.12 -22.36 -13.48
N LEU A 38 -7.34 -22.10 -14.54
CA LEU A 38 -5.99 -22.64 -14.69
C LEU A 38 -5.03 -22.13 -13.61
N LEU A 39 -5.26 -20.92 -13.08
CA LEU A 39 -4.42 -20.32 -12.04
C LEU A 39 -4.66 -20.89 -10.63
N GLN A 40 -5.75 -21.62 -10.37
CA GLN A 40 -6.03 -22.18 -9.04
C GLN A 40 -4.92 -23.13 -8.56
N GLY A 41 -4.62 -23.15 -7.26
CA GLY A 41 -3.58 -24.00 -6.64
C GLY A 41 -2.27 -23.28 -6.37
N ILE A 42 -1.25 -24.05 -5.97
CA ILE A 42 0.07 -23.57 -5.56
C ILE A 42 1.01 -23.37 -6.76
N TRP A 43 1.69 -22.22 -6.82
CA TRP A 43 2.69 -21.91 -7.84
C TRP A 43 4.09 -21.81 -7.26
N TYR A 44 4.99 -22.59 -7.86
CA TYR A 44 6.33 -22.86 -7.37
C TYR A 44 7.41 -22.37 -8.34
N ASP A 45 8.48 -21.80 -7.82
CA ASP A 45 9.69 -21.55 -8.59
C ASP A 45 10.67 -22.72 -8.41
N GLU A 46 10.93 -23.44 -9.50
CA GLU A 46 11.83 -24.61 -9.51
C GLU A 46 13.30 -24.26 -9.31
N LEU A 47 13.71 -23.03 -9.63
CA LEU A 47 15.10 -22.59 -9.54
C LEU A 47 15.43 -22.10 -8.13
N GLU A 48 14.51 -21.34 -7.50
CA GLU A 48 14.66 -20.86 -6.12
C GLU A 48 14.19 -21.88 -5.06
N ASP A 49 13.58 -23.00 -5.50
CA ASP A 49 13.07 -24.07 -4.64
C ASP A 49 12.03 -23.57 -3.61
N ASN A 50 11.16 -22.62 -4.00
CA ASN A 50 10.20 -21.97 -3.11
C ASN A 50 8.79 -21.81 -3.71
N ILE A 51 7.78 -21.75 -2.82
CA ILE A 51 6.43 -21.34 -3.20
C ILE A 51 6.40 -19.83 -3.40
N VAL A 52 5.81 -19.38 -4.50
CA VAL A 52 5.70 -17.95 -4.82
C VAL A 52 4.36 -17.39 -4.34
N PHE A 53 3.27 -18.10 -4.64
CA PHE A 53 1.93 -17.81 -4.14
C PHE A 53 1.00 -19.03 -4.36
N SER A 54 -0.13 -19.03 -3.66
CA SER A 54 -1.28 -19.91 -3.92
C SER A 54 -2.48 -19.10 -4.42
N VAL A 55 -3.38 -19.72 -5.17
CA VAL A 55 -4.60 -19.09 -5.67
C VAL A 55 -5.82 -19.93 -5.31
N LYS A 56 -6.77 -19.32 -4.59
CA LYS A 56 -8.08 -19.91 -4.31
C LYS A 56 -9.23 -18.94 -4.55
N GLY A 57 -10.16 -19.39 -5.38
CA GLY A 57 -11.25 -18.59 -5.91
C GLY A 57 -10.71 -17.35 -6.60
N ASP A 58 -10.94 -16.20 -5.96
CA ASP A 58 -10.61 -14.88 -6.47
C ASP A 58 -9.40 -14.24 -5.78
N THR A 59 -8.70 -14.99 -4.93
CA THR A 59 -7.65 -14.45 -4.06
C THR A 59 -6.32 -15.16 -4.26
N VAL A 60 -5.24 -14.38 -4.32
CA VAL A 60 -3.86 -14.83 -4.24
C VAL A 60 -3.41 -14.76 -2.79
N PHE A 61 -2.84 -15.84 -2.28
CA PHE A 61 -2.27 -15.98 -0.94
C PHE A 61 -0.76 -16.15 -1.02
N TYR A 62 -0.05 -15.70 0.00
CA TYR A 62 1.42 -15.72 0.03
C TYR A 62 1.89 -16.66 1.15
N PRO A 63 3.03 -17.35 0.97
CA PRO A 63 3.53 -18.32 1.95
C PRO A 63 4.02 -17.68 3.25
N ASP A 64 4.33 -16.39 3.26
CA ASP A 64 4.77 -15.66 4.45
C ASP A 64 3.60 -15.15 5.31
N SER A 65 3.86 -14.76 6.56
CA SER A 65 2.82 -14.28 7.49
C SER A 65 2.60 -12.77 7.45
N THR A 66 3.29 -12.02 6.58
CA THR A 66 3.28 -10.55 6.58
C THR A 66 2.57 -9.97 5.36
N SER A 67 2.59 -10.69 4.25
CA SER A 67 1.93 -10.34 3.00
C SER A 67 0.43 -10.59 3.11
N LYS A 68 -0.35 -9.59 2.70
CA LYS A 68 -1.81 -9.70 2.67
C LYS A 68 -2.26 -10.51 1.46
N PRO A 69 -3.26 -11.39 1.61
CA PRO A 69 -3.98 -11.92 0.47
C PRO A 69 -4.55 -10.80 -0.40
N VAL A 70 -4.54 -10.99 -1.72
CA VAL A 70 -4.94 -9.97 -2.69
C VAL A 70 -5.93 -10.52 -3.70
N TYR A 71 -7.00 -9.77 -3.94
CA TYR A 71 -7.95 -10.11 -4.99
C TYR A 71 -7.29 -10.00 -6.36
N PHE A 72 -7.57 -10.95 -7.25
CA PHE A 72 -7.07 -10.92 -8.62
C PHE A 72 -8.17 -11.18 -9.65
N ARG A 73 -7.86 -10.81 -10.89
CA ARG A 73 -8.61 -11.18 -12.08
C ARG A 73 -7.66 -11.30 -13.27
N VAL A 74 -8.03 -12.08 -14.27
CA VAL A 74 -7.29 -12.16 -15.53
C VAL A 74 -8.03 -11.37 -16.60
N VAL A 75 -7.35 -10.38 -17.19
CA VAL A 75 -7.93 -9.51 -18.20
C VAL A 75 -6.89 -9.14 -19.24
N ASN A 76 -7.25 -9.27 -20.52
CA ASN A 76 -6.39 -8.95 -21.67
C ASN A 76 -5.00 -9.60 -21.53
N ASP A 77 -4.98 -10.92 -21.38
CA ASP A 77 -3.76 -11.73 -21.21
C ASP A 77 -2.85 -11.22 -20.08
N SER A 78 -3.43 -10.70 -19.00
CA SER A 78 -2.67 -10.18 -17.86
C SER A 78 -3.28 -10.64 -16.53
N LEU A 79 -2.45 -11.18 -15.64
CA LEU A 79 -2.79 -11.34 -14.24
C LEU A 79 -2.82 -9.96 -13.59
N CYS A 80 -3.97 -9.56 -13.06
CA CYS A 80 -4.16 -8.26 -12.45
C CYS A 80 -4.42 -8.40 -10.95
N LEU A 81 -3.47 -7.96 -10.12
CA LEU A 81 -3.61 -7.94 -8.66
C LEU A 81 -4.18 -6.60 -8.19
N MET A 82 -5.24 -6.63 -7.39
CA MET A 82 -5.95 -5.45 -6.86
C MET A 82 -5.53 -5.13 -5.42
N GLY A 83 -4.22 -4.94 -5.23
CA GLY A 83 -3.65 -4.51 -3.95
C GLY A 83 -3.81 -3.01 -3.69
N GLY A 84 -3.01 -2.47 -2.78
CA GLY A 84 -2.88 -1.03 -2.53
C GLY A 84 -2.58 -0.22 -3.80
N VAL A 85 -1.87 -0.87 -4.74
CA VAL A 85 -1.72 -0.41 -6.13
C VAL A 85 -2.07 -1.55 -7.07
N THR A 86 -2.99 -1.31 -8.01
CA THR A 86 -3.31 -2.28 -9.05
C THR A 86 -2.09 -2.56 -9.92
N THR A 87 -1.68 -3.83 -9.99
CA THR A 87 -0.50 -4.25 -10.73
C THR A 87 -0.87 -5.32 -11.73
N LYS A 88 -0.26 -5.26 -12.92
CA LYS A 88 -0.55 -6.16 -14.03
C LYS A 88 0.71 -6.87 -14.48
N TYR A 89 0.58 -8.17 -14.69
CA TYR A 89 1.62 -9.06 -15.17
C TYR A 89 1.18 -9.65 -16.50
N PRO A 90 1.78 -9.24 -17.64
CA PRO A 90 1.47 -9.83 -18.94
C PRO A 90 1.81 -11.31 -18.94
N ILE A 91 0.81 -12.14 -19.19
CA ILE A 91 0.92 -13.60 -19.29
C ILE A 91 1.54 -13.93 -20.65
N GLN A 92 2.68 -14.63 -20.63
CA GLN A 92 3.33 -15.15 -21.83
C GLN A 92 2.84 -16.56 -22.16
N LYS A 93 2.59 -17.38 -21.12
CA LYS A 93 2.09 -18.74 -21.26
C LYS A 93 1.34 -19.15 -20.00
N LEU A 94 0.20 -19.81 -20.18
CA LEU A 94 -0.57 -20.40 -19.09
C LEU A 94 -1.14 -21.74 -19.56
N THR A 95 -0.75 -22.80 -18.87
CA THR A 95 -1.29 -24.16 -19.00
C THR A 95 -1.53 -24.72 -17.60
N GLU A 96 -2.04 -25.95 -17.52
CA GLU A 96 -2.36 -26.63 -16.24
C GLU A 96 -1.18 -26.63 -15.24
N HIS A 97 0.05 -26.91 -15.71
CA HIS A 97 1.25 -27.03 -14.86
C HIS A 97 2.32 -25.97 -15.08
N LEU A 98 2.04 -24.93 -15.87
CA LEU A 98 3.05 -23.94 -16.25
C LEU A 98 2.43 -22.56 -16.38
N PHE A 99 2.99 -21.61 -15.65
CA PHE A 99 2.63 -20.21 -15.70
C PHE A 99 3.87 -19.37 -15.95
N VAL A 100 3.84 -18.59 -17.03
CA VAL A 100 4.93 -17.71 -17.44
C VAL A 100 4.38 -16.31 -17.62
N PHE A 101 4.96 -15.34 -16.94
CA PHE A 101 4.56 -13.93 -17.03
C PHE A 101 5.75 -12.99 -16.98
N LYS A 102 5.53 -11.72 -17.34
CA LYS A 102 6.55 -10.67 -17.19
C LYS A 102 6.34 -9.87 -15.91
N ASN A 103 7.39 -9.74 -15.10
CA ASN A 103 7.38 -8.88 -13.91
C ASN A 103 7.53 -7.39 -14.29
N GLN A 104 7.56 -6.49 -13.30
CA GLN A 104 7.70 -5.04 -13.50
C GLN A 104 9.01 -4.61 -14.17
N ASN A 105 10.06 -5.44 -14.11
CA ASN A 105 11.35 -5.17 -14.76
C ASN A 105 11.36 -5.67 -16.22
N GLY A 106 10.34 -6.43 -16.64
CA GLY A 106 10.26 -7.06 -17.95
C GLY A 106 10.89 -8.44 -18.02
N ASP A 107 11.38 -8.97 -16.88
CA ASP A 107 11.94 -10.32 -16.78
C ASP A 107 10.82 -11.36 -16.86
N GLU A 108 11.15 -12.51 -17.46
CA GLU A 108 10.24 -13.64 -17.56
C GLU A 108 10.34 -14.49 -16.30
N VAL A 109 9.22 -14.60 -15.58
CA VAL A 109 9.07 -15.45 -14.39
C VAL A 109 8.35 -16.72 -14.82
N LYS A 110 8.92 -17.89 -14.47
CA LYS A 110 8.38 -19.20 -14.84
C LYS A 110 8.07 -20.00 -13.58
N LEU A 111 6.78 -20.21 -13.33
CA LEU A 111 6.28 -21.00 -12.22
C LEU A 111 5.68 -22.32 -12.71
N THR A 112 5.84 -23.36 -11.92
CA THR A 112 5.20 -24.66 -12.15
C THR A 112 4.20 -24.98 -11.05
N LYS A 113 3.21 -25.80 -11.40
CA LYS A 113 2.25 -26.36 -10.47
C LYS A 113 2.47 -27.85 -10.44
N ASP A 114 2.77 -28.36 -9.25
CA ASP A 114 3.11 -29.76 -9.03
C ASP A 114 1.98 -30.41 -8.22
N GLU A 115 1.19 -31.26 -8.87
CA GLU A 115 0.06 -31.96 -8.24
C GLU A 115 0.51 -32.90 -7.10
N ASP A 116 1.77 -33.35 -7.12
CA ASP A 116 2.32 -34.21 -6.06
C ASP A 116 2.79 -33.41 -4.83
N LYS A 117 2.95 -32.08 -4.97
CA LYS A 117 3.28 -31.13 -3.89
C LYS A 117 2.11 -30.24 -3.50
N ASP A 118 0.98 -30.35 -4.19
CA ASP A 118 -0.31 -29.80 -3.78
C ASP A 118 -0.85 -30.67 -2.63
N ASP A 119 -0.11 -30.74 -1.53
CA ASP A 119 -0.59 -31.34 -0.31
C ASP A 119 -1.68 -30.40 0.20
N ASP A 120 -2.95 -30.85 0.24
CA ASP A 120 -4.11 -30.09 0.73
C ASP A 120 -3.77 -29.36 2.06
N ILE A 121 -2.87 -29.95 2.86
CA ILE A 121 -2.35 -29.40 4.11
C ILE A 121 -1.51 -28.12 3.91
N GLU A 122 -0.63 -28.08 2.91
CA GLU A 122 0.22 -26.91 2.64
C GLU A 122 -0.59 -25.75 2.06
N GLU A 123 -1.54 -26.04 1.16
CA GLU A 123 -2.49 -25.05 0.65
C GLU A 123 -3.35 -24.46 1.78
N GLU A 124 -3.98 -25.32 2.60
CA GLU A 124 -4.76 -24.89 3.77
C GLU A 124 -3.91 -24.10 4.77
N THR A 125 -2.64 -24.45 4.94
CA THR A 125 -1.73 -23.74 5.86
C THR A 125 -1.44 -22.33 5.36
N ILE A 126 -1.24 -22.14 4.05
CA ILE A 126 -1.00 -20.83 3.44
C ILE A 126 -2.25 -19.95 3.54
N GLU A 127 -3.42 -20.50 3.22
CA GLU A 127 -4.68 -19.75 3.19
C GLU A 127 -5.19 -19.33 4.56
N ASN A 128 -5.02 -20.21 5.57
CA ASN A 128 -5.45 -19.94 6.93
C ASN A 128 -4.42 -19.13 7.73
N LYS A 129 -3.29 -18.76 7.11
CA LYS A 129 -2.24 -17.99 7.77
C LYS A 129 -2.71 -16.57 8.04
N GLU A 130 -2.82 -16.20 9.31
CA GLU A 130 -3.18 -14.83 9.68
C GLU A 130 -2.07 -13.84 9.30
N THR A 131 -2.44 -12.78 8.57
CA THR A 131 -1.52 -11.69 8.26
C THR A 131 -1.18 -10.91 9.53
N VAL A 132 0.10 -10.92 9.90
CA VAL A 132 0.67 -10.25 11.06
C VAL A 132 1.10 -8.84 10.68
N ALA A 133 0.50 -7.85 11.35
CA ALA A 133 0.95 -6.47 11.24
C ALA A 133 2.32 -6.27 11.93
N ILE A 134 3.21 -5.53 11.26
CA ILE A 134 4.59 -5.29 11.66
C ILE A 134 4.67 -4.00 12.47
N ASN A 135 5.31 -4.06 13.63
CA ASN A 135 5.64 -2.89 14.43
C ASN A 135 6.87 -3.21 15.28
N GLN A 136 7.60 -2.18 15.70
CA GLN A 136 8.76 -2.34 16.58
C GLN A 136 8.41 -2.92 17.96
N ARG A 137 7.12 -2.88 18.35
CA ARG A 137 6.48 -3.39 19.59
C ARG A 137 7.17 -2.95 20.88
N ARG A 138 7.93 -1.85 20.82
CA ARG A 138 8.73 -1.35 21.93
C ARG A 138 8.46 0.13 22.13
N VAL A 139 8.25 0.51 23.39
CA VAL A 139 8.28 1.90 23.82
C VAL A 139 9.74 2.30 23.96
N ILE A 140 10.16 3.34 23.24
CA ILE A 140 11.51 3.91 23.32
C ILE A 140 11.41 5.19 24.15
N LYS A 141 12.37 5.43 25.05
CA LYS A 141 12.41 6.62 25.89
C LYS A 141 13.83 7.19 25.89
N ASN A 142 13.93 8.46 25.52
CA ASN A 142 15.17 9.23 25.55
C ASN A 142 15.00 10.40 26.54
N ASP A 143 15.98 10.60 27.42
CA ASP A 143 16.05 11.71 28.37
C ASP A 143 17.31 12.52 28.08
N THR A 144 17.14 13.80 27.75
CA THR A 144 18.23 14.74 27.49
C THR A 144 18.15 15.90 28.49
N VAL A 145 19.29 16.26 29.08
CA VAL A 145 19.39 17.39 30.00
C VAL A 145 20.21 18.50 29.36
N VAL A 146 19.61 19.69 29.26
CA VAL A 146 20.24 20.87 28.67
C VAL A 146 20.24 22.01 29.68
N MET A 147 21.41 22.65 29.84
CA MET A 147 21.59 23.83 30.69
C MET A 147 21.48 25.08 29.83
N LEU A 148 20.45 25.89 30.07
CA LEU A 148 20.24 27.17 29.39
C LEU A 148 20.38 28.30 30.41
N GLY A 149 21.50 29.01 30.35
CA GLY A 149 21.92 29.89 31.45
C GLY A 149 22.04 29.09 32.76
N ASN A 150 21.27 29.50 33.77
CA ASN A 150 21.20 28.81 35.07
C ASN A 150 19.95 27.91 35.23
N VAL A 151 19.21 27.67 34.15
CA VAL A 151 18.01 26.83 34.17
C VAL A 151 18.35 25.45 33.61
N ARG A 152 18.01 24.41 34.39
CA ARG A 152 18.12 23.02 33.96
C ARG A 152 16.82 22.60 33.27
N ASN A 153 16.93 22.16 32.03
CA ASN A 153 15.83 21.68 31.22
C ASN A 153 15.97 20.17 31.03
N HIS A 154 14.91 19.42 31.32
CA HIS A 154 14.82 17.99 30.97
C HIS A 154 13.91 17.85 29.77
N ILE A 155 14.36 17.09 28.79
CA ILE A 155 13.66 16.81 27.53
C ILE A 155 13.44 15.32 27.47
N TYR A 156 12.18 14.92 27.57
CA TYR A 156 11.76 13.53 27.46
C TYR A 156 11.13 13.32 26.09
N ILE A 157 11.66 12.37 25.33
CA ILE A 157 11.08 11.93 24.07
C ILE A 157 10.69 10.46 24.19
N GLN A 158 9.44 10.13 23.85
CA GLN A 158 8.93 8.78 23.97
C GLN A 158 8.22 8.33 22.69
N VAL A 159 8.72 7.27 22.06
CA VAL A 159 8.05 6.60 20.93
C VAL A 159 7.06 5.58 21.49
N ASN A 160 5.79 5.71 21.11
CA ASN A 160 4.70 4.84 21.51
C ASN A 160 4.14 4.09 20.30
N PRO A 161 4.25 2.75 20.27
CA PRO A 161 3.54 1.92 19.30
C PRO A 161 2.04 2.17 19.32
N THR A 162 1.42 2.19 18.14
CA THR A 162 -0.05 2.31 18.01
C THR A 162 -0.64 1.10 17.28
N THR A 163 -1.94 1.16 16.97
CA THR A 163 -2.63 0.21 16.09
C THR A 163 -3.04 0.84 14.76
N TYR A 164 -2.57 2.07 14.46
CA TYR A 164 -2.87 2.75 13.20
C TYR A 164 -2.15 2.09 12.05
N LYS A 165 -2.91 1.52 11.11
CA LYS A 165 -2.38 0.73 9.99
C LYS A 165 -1.80 1.63 8.89
N VAL A 166 -0.62 1.26 8.42
CA VAL A 166 0.04 1.80 7.23
C VAL A 166 0.24 0.66 6.25
N LEU A 167 -0.28 0.82 5.04
CA LEU A 167 -0.09 -0.14 3.97
C LEU A 167 1.19 0.23 3.22
N LYS A 168 2.07 -0.75 3.04
CA LYS A 168 3.28 -0.60 2.22
C LYS A 168 3.23 -1.68 1.15
N SER A 169 3.47 -1.29 -0.09
CA SER A 169 3.52 -2.23 -1.22
C SER A 169 4.97 -2.46 -1.65
N SER A 170 5.37 -3.72 -1.76
CA SER A 170 6.69 -4.17 -2.24
C SER A 170 6.54 -5.33 -3.22
N TYR A 171 7.64 -6.01 -3.53
CA TYR A 171 7.67 -7.18 -4.40
C TYR A 171 8.43 -8.32 -3.69
N ASN A 172 7.99 -9.56 -3.89
CA ASN A 172 8.75 -10.75 -3.47
C ASN A 172 9.96 -10.99 -4.41
N SER A 173 10.72 -12.08 -4.18
CA SER A 173 11.90 -12.42 -5.00
C SER A 173 11.55 -12.52 -6.49
N GLU A 174 10.39 -13.11 -6.81
CA GLU A 174 9.90 -13.25 -8.19
C GLU A 174 9.28 -11.99 -8.81
N GLY A 175 9.33 -10.85 -8.12
CA GLY A 175 8.73 -9.63 -8.64
C GLY A 175 7.20 -9.66 -8.64
N VAL A 176 6.57 -10.51 -7.82
CA VAL A 176 5.13 -10.46 -7.55
C VAL A 176 4.87 -9.47 -6.42
N ARG A 177 3.96 -8.52 -6.64
CA ARG A 177 3.63 -7.46 -5.69
C ARG A 177 2.97 -8.05 -4.45
N VAL A 178 3.52 -7.70 -3.30
CA VAL A 178 2.96 -7.98 -1.98
C VAL A 178 2.61 -6.68 -1.27
N ASP A 179 1.56 -6.72 -0.45
CA ASP A 179 1.19 -5.62 0.44
C ASP A 179 1.34 -6.05 1.89
N ASN A 180 2.02 -5.25 2.70
CA ASN A 180 2.26 -5.52 4.11
C ASN A 180 1.60 -4.43 4.97
N ILE A 181 1.18 -4.81 6.18
CA ILE A 181 0.59 -3.88 7.15
C ILE A 181 1.63 -3.56 8.21
N TYR A 182 1.90 -2.28 8.41
CA TYR A 182 2.69 -1.78 9.53
C TYR A 182 1.79 -1.01 10.50
N TYR A 183 2.19 -0.92 11.77
CA TYR A 183 1.59 0.06 12.67
C TYR A 183 2.47 1.29 12.82
N ASP A 184 1.85 2.45 12.66
CA ASP A 184 2.45 3.76 12.91
C ASP A 184 2.74 3.97 14.41
N ASN A 185 3.53 4.99 14.72
CA ASN A 185 3.81 5.39 16.09
C ASN A 185 3.27 6.79 16.40
N THR A 186 3.10 7.06 17.69
CA THR A 186 2.98 8.42 18.23
C THR A 186 4.27 8.73 18.97
N VAL A 187 4.83 9.93 18.78
CA VAL A 187 6.05 10.34 19.49
C VAL A 187 5.75 11.52 20.38
N SER A 188 5.90 11.34 21.69
CA SER A 188 5.63 12.35 22.69
C SER A 188 6.90 13.14 22.99
N ILE A 189 6.82 14.47 22.98
CA ILE A 189 7.86 15.35 23.54
C ILE A 189 7.33 15.96 24.83
N CYS A 190 8.12 15.94 25.90
CA CYS A 190 7.85 16.62 27.16
C CYS A 190 9.08 17.41 27.61
N ILE A 191 8.95 18.74 27.72
CA ILE A 191 9.99 19.62 28.24
C ILE A 191 9.64 20.03 29.66
N VAL A 192 10.59 19.88 30.58
CA VAL A 192 10.46 20.22 31.99
C VAL A 192 11.52 21.25 32.36
N LYS A 193 11.08 22.44 32.77
CA LYS A 193 11.94 23.54 33.25
C LYS A 193 11.72 23.70 34.75
N ASN A 194 12.78 23.67 35.56
CA ASN A 194 12.69 23.82 37.03
C ASN A 194 11.62 22.92 37.68
N SER A 195 11.57 21.65 37.29
CA SER A 195 10.58 20.66 37.76
C SER A 195 9.13 20.92 37.38
N VAL A 196 8.87 21.88 36.48
CA VAL A 196 7.54 22.16 35.91
C VAL A 196 7.51 21.72 34.45
N LYS A 197 6.50 20.92 34.06
CA LYS A 197 6.29 20.56 32.66
C LYS A 197 5.80 21.80 31.90
N THR A 198 6.59 22.31 30.98
CA THR A 198 6.28 23.53 30.22
C THR A 198 5.69 23.21 28.86
N PHE A 199 6.08 22.10 28.25
CA PHE A 199 5.59 21.63 26.97
C PHE A 199 5.33 20.13 27.02
N ILE A 200 4.19 19.70 26.49
CA ILE A 200 3.84 18.29 26.30
C ILE A 200 3.02 18.20 25.02
N HIS A 201 3.46 17.42 24.05
CA HIS A 201 2.69 17.15 22.83
C HIS A 201 2.97 15.75 22.31
N ASP A 202 1.91 15.09 21.86
CA ASP A 202 1.95 13.80 21.18
C ASP A 202 1.89 14.06 19.68
N PHE A 203 3.01 13.88 18.99
CA PHE A 203 3.10 14.06 17.55
C PHE A 203 2.60 12.83 16.80
N TYR A 204 1.78 13.07 15.79
CA TYR A 204 1.26 12.09 14.86
C TYR A 204 1.83 12.34 13.46
N LYS A 205 2.10 11.27 12.70
CA LYS A 205 2.61 11.37 11.31
C LYS A 205 1.88 12.41 10.44
N LYS A 206 0.55 12.50 10.58
CA LYS A 206 -0.30 13.42 9.80
C LYS A 206 0.09 14.91 9.96
N GLU A 207 0.72 15.29 11.06
CA GLU A 207 1.15 16.68 11.30
C GLU A 207 2.32 17.08 10.38
N PHE A 208 3.04 16.10 9.83
CA PHE A 208 4.18 16.29 8.94
C PHE A 208 3.79 16.29 7.45
N ALA A 209 2.49 16.24 7.11
CA ALA A 209 2.00 16.13 5.74
C ALA A 209 2.40 17.29 4.81
N ASN A 210 2.70 18.46 5.36
CA ASN A 210 3.17 19.61 4.58
C ASN A 210 4.70 19.67 4.47
N SER A 211 5.43 18.92 5.30
CA SER A 211 6.90 18.94 5.35
C SER A 211 7.52 17.71 4.70
N VAL A 212 6.75 16.64 4.53
CA VAL A 212 7.18 15.36 3.94
C VAL A 212 6.45 15.14 2.61
N PRO A 213 7.12 14.65 1.55
CA PRO A 213 6.49 14.45 0.24
C PRO A 213 5.22 13.59 0.29
N SER A 214 4.21 14.01 -0.45
CA SER A 214 2.89 13.34 -0.45
C SER A 214 2.95 11.93 -1.03
N GLU A 215 3.94 11.65 -1.89
CA GLU A 215 4.16 10.37 -2.56
C GLU A 215 4.56 9.27 -1.58
N ILE A 216 5.21 9.64 -0.47
CA ILE A 216 5.78 8.67 0.47
C ILE A 216 5.03 8.65 1.81
N ILE A 217 4.44 9.76 2.26
CA ILE A 217 3.85 9.85 3.60
C ILE A 217 2.73 8.83 3.85
N GLY A 218 2.01 8.43 2.81
CA GLY A 218 0.96 7.41 2.89
C GLY A 218 1.48 6.01 3.24
N GLN A 219 2.73 5.70 2.88
CA GLN A 219 3.39 4.41 3.14
C GLN A 219 4.43 4.52 4.28
N SER A 220 4.62 5.70 4.85
CA SER A 220 5.58 5.95 5.92
C SER A 220 4.98 5.75 7.31
N ILE A 221 5.86 5.57 8.29
CA ILE A 221 5.58 5.65 9.73
C ILE A 221 6.41 6.78 10.35
N LEU A 222 5.94 7.32 11.47
CA LEU A 222 6.75 8.20 12.33
C LEU A 222 7.71 7.32 13.14
N ASN A 223 9.00 7.37 12.81
CA ASN A 223 10.02 6.50 13.40
C ASN A 223 10.46 7.01 14.76
N ASP A 224 10.86 8.27 14.82
CA ASP A 224 11.41 8.89 16.03
C ASP A 224 11.32 10.41 15.93
N ILE A 225 11.56 11.08 17.06
CA ILE A 225 11.88 12.51 17.13
C ILE A 225 13.17 12.65 17.92
N ILE A 226 14.13 13.40 17.41
CA ILE A 226 15.45 13.56 18.02
C ILE A 226 15.63 15.02 18.41
N TYR A 227 16.07 15.27 19.64
CA TYR A 227 16.51 16.60 20.05
C TYR A 227 17.85 16.94 19.41
N ASP A 228 17.96 18.13 18.83
CA ASP A 228 19.19 18.62 18.20
C ASP A 228 19.88 19.68 19.07
N CYS A 229 19.28 20.87 19.17
CA CYS A 229 19.88 22.01 19.84
C CYS A 229 18.83 22.96 20.44
N HIS A 230 19.32 24.02 21.10
CA HIS A 230 18.51 25.15 21.52
C HIS A 230 19.20 26.44 21.10
N ASP A 231 18.46 27.36 20.51
CA ASP A 231 18.97 28.66 20.06
C ASP A 231 17.98 29.82 20.35
N GLY A 232 18.08 30.93 19.59
CA GLY A 232 17.19 32.08 19.76
C GLY A 232 15.72 31.85 19.38
N GLU A 233 15.42 30.82 18.60
CA GLU A 233 14.05 30.48 18.17
C GLU A 233 13.39 29.48 19.13
N GLY A 234 14.17 28.56 19.70
CA GLY A 234 13.68 27.65 20.73
C GLY A 234 14.45 26.33 20.79
N PHE A 235 13.75 25.26 21.16
CA PHE A 235 14.26 23.89 21.14
C PHE A 235 14.01 23.26 19.77
N HIS A 236 15.07 22.82 19.12
CA HIS A 236 15.03 22.19 17.81
C HIS A 236 14.99 20.68 17.94
N PHE A 237 14.09 20.06 17.19
CA PHE A 237 13.98 18.62 17.07
C PHE A 237 13.82 18.22 15.61
N TYR A 238 14.26 17.02 15.27
CA TYR A 238 14.04 16.43 13.96
C TYR A 238 13.16 15.19 14.07
N ALA A 239 11.99 15.25 13.45
CA ALA A 239 11.12 14.11 13.26
C ALA A 239 11.60 13.27 12.08
N GLN A 240 11.75 11.97 12.27
CA GLN A 240 12.08 11.03 11.21
C GLN A 240 10.82 10.30 10.75
N VAL A 241 10.43 10.52 9.50
CA VAL A 241 9.29 9.88 8.85
C VAL A 241 9.80 9.03 7.69
N GLY A 242 9.68 7.71 7.80
CA GLY A 242 10.30 6.79 6.84
C GLY A 242 9.35 5.68 6.39
N ILE A 243 9.59 5.20 5.17
CA ILE A 243 8.96 3.97 4.68
C ILE A 243 9.56 2.79 5.47
N PRO A 244 8.75 1.91 6.07
CA PRO A 244 9.26 0.75 6.78
C PRO A 244 10.20 -0.12 5.94
N ASP A 245 11.26 -0.64 6.56
CA ASP A 245 12.35 -1.42 5.94
C ASP A 245 13.18 -0.67 4.89
N SER A 246 12.94 0.63 4.69
CA SER A 246 13.85 1.49 3.95
C SER A 246 14.97 1.96 4.88
N SER A 247 16.17 2.09 4.32
CA SER A 247 17.31 2.73 5.00
C SER A 247 17.20 4.26 5.04
N SER A 248 16.25 4.84 4.30
CA SER A 248 16.08 6.29 4.16
C SER A 248 14.81 6.78 4.86
N SER A 249 14.92 7.89 5.58
CA SER A 249 13.81 8.62 6.18
C SER A 249 13.84 10.08 5.74
N TYR A 250 12.68 10.70 5.68
CA TYR A 250 12.55 12.15 5.55
C TYR A 250 12.60 12.77 6.94
N ALA A 251 13.27 13.91 7.03
CA ALA A 251 13.35 14.69 8.24
C ALA A 251 12.47 15.93 8.12
N ALA A 252 11.74 16.24 9.19
CA ALA A 252 11.04 17.50 9.36
C ALA A 252 11.49 18.12 10.67
N GLU A 253 11.72 19.43 10.67
CA GLU A 253 12.13 20.15 11.85
C GLU A 253 10.91 20.55 12.67
N ILE A 254 11.02 20.43 13.98
CA ILE A 254 10.07 20.93 14.97
C ILE A 254 10.82 21.94 15.82
N ILE A 255 10.31 23.16 15.88
CA ILE A 255 10.84 24.20 16.77
C ILE A 255 9.80 24.45 17.85
N VAL A 256 10.17 24.17 19.11
CA VAL A 256 9.35 24.51 20.28
C VAL A 256 9.90 25.79 20.90
N THR A 257 9.14 26.87 20.78
CA THR A 257 9.52 28.20 21.28
C THR A 257 9.49 28.25 22.81
N ASP A 258 10.13 29.27 23.39
CA ASP A 258 10.16 29.44 24.85
C ASP A 258 8.78 29.77 25.48
N ASP A 259 7.83 30.27 24.68
CA ASP A 259 6.42 30.41 25.07
C ASP A 259 5.59 29.12 24.88
N ASN A 260 6.26 27.99 24.62
CA ASN A 260 5.69 26.64 24.50
C ASN A 260 4.72 26.47 23.33
N LYS A 261 4.91 27.23 22.25
CA LYS A 261 4.28 26.95 20.95
C LYS A 261 5.24 26.11 20.14
N TYR A 262 4.73 25.45 19.10
CA TYR A 262 5.59 24.73 18.17
C TYR A 262 5.21 25.03 16.73
N THR A 263 6.20 24.88 15.86
CA THR A 263 6.03 24.89 14.41
C THR A 263 6.71 23.67 13.81
N ILE A 264 6.26 23.27 12.62
CA ILE A 264 6.85 22.16 11.87
C ILE A 264 7.22 22.71 10.49
N THR A 265 8.47 22.53 10.11
CA THR A 265 9.04 23.03 8.86
C THR A 265 9.69 21.90 8.08
N LYS A 266 9.74 22.06 6.76
CA LYS A 266 10.53 21.19 5.90
C LYS A 266 12.00 21.58 6.08
N ILE A 267 12.89 20.59 6.12
CA ILE A 267 14.33 20.83 6.04
C ILE A 267 14.66 21.01 4.56
N ASP A 268 15.16 22.18 4.20
CA ASP A 268 15.71 22.42 2.86
C ASP A 268 17.11 21.78 2.81
N GLU A 269 17.29 20.82 1.90
CA GLU A 269 18.60 20.21 1.59
C GLU A 269 19.52 21.15 0.80
#